data_AF-A0A2S9G9M8-F1
#
_entry.id   AF-A0A2S9G9M8-F1
#
_cell.length_a   1.000
_cell.length_b   1.000
_cell.length_c   1.000
_cell.angle_alpha   90.00
_cell.angle_beta   90.00
_cell.angle_gamma   90.00
#
_symmetry.space_group_name_H-M   'P 1'
#
loop_
_entity.id
_entity.type
_entity.pdbx_description
1 polymer ?
#
loop_
_entity_poly.entity_id
_entity_poly.type
_entity_poly.pdbx_seq_one_letter_code
_entity_poly.pdbx_strand_id
1 'polypeptide(L)' 'IYFAEKPVGGIDFNTDQPPRYSDFAYVAYSVGMSFAISDTNLTSSRMRATALKHALLSYLFGSVIVASVVNLIASGL' A
#
# COMPACT_ATOMS: atom_id res chain seq x y z
N ILE A 1 -23.48 -12.77 -12.47
CA ILE A 1 -22.58 -13.68 -13.21
C ILE A 1 -21.17 -13.11 -13.15
N TYR A 2 -20.37 -13.22 -12.07
CA TYR A 2 -18.91 -12.88 -12.12
C TYR A 2 -18.07 -13.51 -10.98
N PHE A 3 -18.50 -14.62 -10.39
CA PHE A 3 -17.63 -15.35 -9.45
C PHE A 3 -17.47 -16.79 -9.93
N ALA A 4 -16.60 -16.94 -10.93
CA ALA A 4 -15.97 -18.23 -11.22
C ALA A 4 -14.71 -18.33 -10.35
N GLU A 5 -14.66 -19.30 -9.45
CA GLU A 5 -13.45 -19.76 -8.74
C GLU A 5 -12.42 -20.28 -9.78
N LYS A 6 -11.08 -20.11 -9.74
CA LYS A 6 -10.01 -19.94 -8.72
C LYS A 6 -8.71 -19.42 -9.43
N PRO A 7 -7.59 -18.94 -8.79
CA PRO A 7 -7.00 -19.47 -7.55
C PRO A 7 -6.62 -18.42 -6.47
N VAL A 8 -6.05 -18.96 -5.38
CA VAL A 8 -5.60 -18.33 -4.13
C VAL A 8 -4.54 -17.25 -4.40
N GLY A 9 -4.90 -15.97 -4.23
CA GLY A 9 -3.96 -14.85 -4.38
C GLY A 9 -4.69 -13.51 -4.47
N GLY A 10 -4.03 -12.42 -4.07
CA GLY A 10 -4.58 -11.06 -4.15
C GLY A 10 -3.61 -10.02 -4.72
N ILE A 11 -2.36 -10.42 -4.91
CA ILE A 11 -1.24 -9.63 -5.42
C ILE A 11 -0.54 -10.51 -6.46
N ASP A 12 -0.31 -9.97 -7.64
CA ASP A 12 0.50 -10.55 -8.70
C ASP A 12 1.80 -9.76 -8.80
N PHE A 13 2.92 -10.42 -8.49
CA PHE A 13 4.27 -9.85 -8.50
C PHE A 13 4.96 -9.93 -9.87
N ASN A 14 4.27 -10.40 -10.91
CA ASN A 14 4.79 -10.53 -12.27
C ASN A 14 6.08 -11.37 -12.34
N THR A 15 6.18 -12.41 -11.52
CA THR A 15 7.32 -13.34 -11.48
C THR A 15 6.85 -14.76 -11.24
N ASP A 16 7.54 -15.73 -11.84
CA ASP A 16 7.31 -17.16 -11.62
C ASP A 16 7.91 -17.66 -10.29
N GLN A 17 8.68 -16.81 -9.60
CA GLN A 17 9.22 -17.14 -8.28
C GLN A 17 8.14 -17.06 -7.20
N PRO A 18 8.17 -17.95 -6.19
CA PRO A 18 7.25 -17.85 -5.06
C PRO A 18 7.50 -16.54 -4.29
N PRO A 19 6.44 -15.80 -3.92
CA PRO A 19 6.59 -14.52 -3.25
C PRO A 19 7.19 -14.69 -1.86
N ARG A 20 8.09 -13.78 -1.50
CA ARG A 20 8.77 -13.70 -0.22
C ARG A 20 8.11 -12.63 0.65
N TYR A 21 8.31 -12.70 1.96
CA TYR A 21 7.85 -11.65 2.88
C TYR A 21 8.36 -10.26 2.53
N SER A 22 9.55 -10.16 1.92
CA SER A 22 10.11 -8.91 1.41
C SER A 22 9.24 -8.26 0.32
N ASP A 23 8.59 -9.06 -0.51
CA ASP A 23 7.80 -8.55 -1.63
C ASP A 23 6.49 -7.93 -1.12
N PHE A 24 5.91 -8.54 -0.08
CA PHE A 24 4.79 -7.94 0.65
C PHE A 24 5.20 -6.68 1.43
N ALA A 25 6.40 -6.66 2.01
CA ALA A 25 6.93 -5.46 2.66
C ALA A 25 7.17 -4.33 1.67
N TYR A 26 7.68 -4.63 0.47
CA TYR A 26 7.81 -3.69 -0.64
C TYR A 26 6.46 -3.07 -1.03
N VAL A 27 5.43 -3.90 -1.22
CA VAL A 27 4.06 -3.43 -1.51
C VAL A 27 3.53 -2.55 -0.38
N ALA A 28 3.64 -2.99 0.87
CA ALA A 28 3.14 -2.25 2.03
C ALA A 28 3.85 -0.90 2.20
N TYR A 29 5.17 -0.88 2.01
CA TYR A 29 5.96 0.34 2.08
C TYR A 29 5.58 1.34 0.98
N SER A 30 5.46 0.88 -0.28
CA SER A 30 5.03 1.72 -1.40
C SER A 30 3.66 2.34 -1.17
N VAL A 31 2.68 1.54 -0.68
CA VAL A 31 1.36 2.06 -0.28
C VAL A 31 1.49 3.07 0.85
N GLY A 32 2.33 2.79 1.85
CA GLY A 32 2.57 3.68 2.99
C GLY A 32 3.15 5.03 2.58
N MET A 33 4.08 5.02 1.63
CA MET A 33 4.67 6.23 1.05
C MET A 33 3.74 6.91 0.03
N SER A 34 2.56 6.35 -0.24
CA SER A 34 1.64 6.78 -1.31
C SER A 34 2.30 6.79 -2.69
N PHE A 35 3.26 5.90 -2.91
CA PHE A 35 3.92 5.69 -4.20
C PHE A 35 3.21 4.60 -5.00
N ALA A 36 3.14 4.80 -6.31
CA ALA A 36 2.60 3.78 -7.21
C ALA A 36 3.52 2.54 -7.18
N ILE A 37 2.91 1.36 -7.09
CA ILE A 37 3.64 0.11 -7.27
C ILE A 37 3.63 -0.17 -8.77
N SER A 38 4.76 0.03 -9.45
CA SER A 38 4.84 -0.11 -10.92
C SER A 38 4.82 -1.56 -11.38
N ASP A 39 5.38 -2.46 -10.58
CA ASP A 39 5.72 -3.82 -11.02
C ASP A 39 4.82 -4.89 -10.38
N THR A 40 3.71 -4.50 -9.76
CA THR A 40 2.84 -5.43 -9.01
C THR A 40 1.37 -5.06 -9.17
N ASN A 41 0.54 -6.05 -9.50
CA ASN A 41 -0.89 -5.87 -9.73
C ASN A 41 -1.76 -6.39 -8.58
N LEU A 42 -2.71 -5.58 -8.11
CA LEU A 42 -3.74 -6.01 -7.17
C LEU A 42 -4.90 -6.68 -7.91
N THR A 43 -4.90 -8.01 -7.94
CA THR A 43 -5.80 -8.81 -8.79
C THR A 43 -7.20 -8.98 -8.21
N SER A 44 -7.39 -8.82 -6.90
CA SER A 44 -8.70 -8.99 -6.24
C SER A 44 -9.28 -7.69 -5.69
N SER A 45 -10.62 -7.54 -5.76
CA SER A 45 -11.33 -6.41 -5.15
C SER A 45 -11.09 -6.30 -3.65
N ARG A 46 -10.97 -7.44 -2.96
CA ARG A 46 -10.65 -7.49 -1.53
C ARG A 46 -9.25 -6.94 -1.24
N MET A 47 -8.25 -7.27 -2.07
CA MET A 47 -6.90 -6.73 -1.90
C MET A 47 -6.87 -5.23 -2.20
N ARG A 48 -7.55 -4.76 -3.26
CA ARG A 48 -7.69 -3.32 -3.54
C ARG A 48 -8.33 -2.56 -2.38
N ALA A 49 -9.38 -3.11 -1.76
CA ALA A 49 -10.00 -2.51 -0.58
C ALA A 49 -9.06 -2.48 0.63
N THR A 50 -8.21 -3.50 0.79
CA THR A 50 -7.20 -3.55 1.86
C THR A 50 -6.11 -2.51 1.64
N ALA A 51 -5.58 -2.42 0.42
CA ALA A 51 -4.60 -1.42 0.03
C ALA A 51 -5.16 0.01 0.19
N LEU A 52 -6.42 0.25 -0.17
CA LEU A 52 -7.07 1.54 0.02
C LEU A 52 -7.14 1.93 1.51
N LYS A 53 -7.52 1.01 2.39
CA LYS A 53 -7.54 1.28 3.85
C LYS A 53 -6.15 1.61 4.37
N HIS A 54 -5.13 0.87 3.93
CA HIS A 54 -3.74 1.16 4.28
C HIS A 54 -3.35 2.56 3.79
N ALA A 55 -3.59 2.88 2.52
CA ALA A 55 -3.27 4.18 1.92
C ALA A 55 -3.92 5.34 2.68
N LEU A 56 -5.21 5.22 3.05
CA LEU A 56 -5.92 6.25 3.82
C LEU A 56 -5.30 6.47 5.20
N LEU A 57 -4.94 5.39 5.91
CA LEU A 57 -4.27 5.48 7.22
C LEU A 57 -2.89 6.12 7.09
N SER A 58 -2.11 5.72 6.09
CA SER A 58 -0.77 6.27 5.85
C SER A 58 -0.81 7.73 5.41
N TYR A 59 -1.79 8.12 4.60
CA TYR A 59 -2.02 9.52 4.23
C TYR A 59 -2.36 10.38 5.46
N LEU A 60 -3.25 9.91 6.32
CA LEU A 60 -3.58 10.60 7.57
C LEU A 60 -2.35 10.75 8.46
N PHE A 61 -1.61 9.66 8.67
CA PHE A 61 -0.40 9.66 9.49
C PHE A 61 0.68 10.59 8.93
N GLY A 62 0.97 10.50 7.64
CA GLY A 62 1.92 11.39 6.95
C GLY A 62 1.51 12.86 7.04
N SER A 63 0.21 13.15 6.89
CA SER A 63 -0.34 14.51 7.02
C SER A 63 -0.16 15.07 8.44
N VAL A 64 -0.38 14.25 9.48
CA VAL A 64 -0.15 14.64 10.88
C VAL A 64 1.34 14.90 11.15
N ILE A 65 2.24 14.08 10.61
CA ILE A 65 3.69 14.31 10.71
C ILE A 65 4.04 15.64 10.06
N VAL A 66 3.61 15.88 8.83
CA VAL A 66 3.90 17.13 8.11
C VAL A 66 3.35 18.33 8.88
N ALA A 67 2.11 18.26 9.36
CA ALA A 67 1.52 19.32 10.18
C ALA A 67 2.31 19.58 11.48
N SER A 68 2.78 18.51 12.13
CA SER A 68 3.59 18.61 13.34
C SER A 68 4.95 19.26 13.06
N VAL A 69 5.64 18.86 11.99
CA VAL A 69 6.92 19.46 11.58
C VAL A 69 6.74 20.93 11.24
N VAL A 70 5.70 21.30 10.49
CA VAL A 70 5.36 22.70 10.18
C VAL A 70 5.10 23.48 11.46
N ASN A 71 4.33 22.92 12.41
CA ASN A 71 4.05 23.57 13.69
C ASN A 71 5.34 23.78 14.51
N LEU A 72 6.23 22.79 14.56
CA LEU A 72 7.51 22.90 15.27
C LEU A 72 8.36 24.03 14.69
N ILE A 73 8.52 24.09 13.36
CA ILE A 73 9.25 25.18 12.67
C ILE A 73 8.56 26.54 12.90
N ALA A 74 7.24 26.60 12.84
CA ALA A 74 6.51 27.84 13.10
C ALA A 74 6.63 28.32 14.56
N SER A 75 6.77 27.38 15.51
CA SER A 75 6.82 27.65 16.95
C SER A 75 8.20 28.07 17.49
N GLY A 76 9.22 28.17 16.64
CA GLY A 76 10.53 28.72 17.01
C GLY A 76 11.63 27.67 17.23
N LEU A 77 11.49 26.51 16.59
CA LEU A 77 12.66 25.89 15.96
C LEU A 77 13.05 26.71 14.73
#